data_AF-A0A8S2RED1-F1
#
_entry.id   AF-A0A8S2RED1-F1
#
_cell.length_a   1.000
_cell.length_b   1.000
_cell.length_c   1.000
_cell.angle_alpha   90.00
_cell.angle_beta   90.00
_cell.angle_gamma   90.00
#
_symmetry.space_group_name_H-M   'P 1'
#
loop_
_entity.id
_entity.type
_entity.pdbx_description
1 polymer ?
#
loop_
_entity_poly.entity_id
_entity_poly.type
_entity_poly.pdbx_seq_one_letter_code
_entity_poly.pdbx_strand_id
1 'polypeptide(L)' 'SRLYARYFNGDMQIHSIDGYGTDAYVYLQAVEDQASEWLPICNQAAYEYYSSRKYQSDWTKKK' A
#
# COMPACT_ATOMS: atom_id res chain seq x y z
N SER A 1 5.64 -8.88 4.51
CA SER A 1 5.25 -8.31 5.82
C SER A 1 4.20 -7.19 5.73
N ARG A 2 4.26 -6.26 4.75
CA ARG A 2 3.29 -5.15 4.64
C ARG A 2 1.81 -5.53 4.54
N LEU A 3 1.47 -6.60 3.80
CA LEU A 3 0.08 -7.07 3.69
C LEU A 3 -0.51 -7.49 5.05
N TYR A 4 0.31 -8.08 5.95
CA TYR A 4 -0.14 -8.47 7.29
C TYR A 4 -0.51 -7.26 8.15
N ALA A 5 0.30 -6.19 8.09
CA ALA A 5 -0.04 -4.95 8.81
C ALA A 5 -1.34 -4.34 8.29
N ARG A 6 -1.53 -4.32 6.97
CA ARG A 6 -2.74 -3.76 6.32
C ARG A 6 -4.00 -4.57 6.53
N TYR A 7 -3.87 -5.85 6.82
CA TYR A 7 -5.03 -6.72 7.00
C TYR A 7 -5.95 -6.26 8.13
N PHE A 8 -5.42 -5.68 9.21
CA PHE A 8 -6.20 -5.09 10.30
C PHE A 8 -6.04 -3.56 10.36
N ASN A 9 -6.21 -2.89 9.23
CA ASN A 9 -6.17 -1.43 9.09
C ASN A 9 -4.85 -0.75 9.57
N GLY A 10 -3.73 -1.48 9.59
CA GLY A 10 -2.40 -0.93 9.83
C GLY A 10 -1.64 -0.57 8.54
N ASP A 11 -0.35 -0.26 8.66
CA ASP A 11 0.57 -0.19 7.51
C ASP A 11 2.02 -0.48 7.94
N MET A 12 2.86 -0.79 6.98
CA MET A 12 4.31 -0.89 7.17
C MET A 12 5.02 0.07 6.23
N GLN A 13 5.90 0.88 6.79
CA GLN A 13 6.68 1.90 6.07
C GLN A 13 8.18 1.66 6.29
N ILE A 14 8.97 1.91 5.25
CA ILE A 14 10.43 1.75 5.28
C ILE A 14 11.05 3.09 4.88
N HIS A 15 11.97 3.56 5.71
CA HIS A 15 12.74 4.77 5.46
C HIS A 15 14.23 4.41 5.51
N SER A 16 14.94 4.68 4.42
CA SER A 16 16.37 4.39 4.32
C SER A 16 17.15 5.68 4.11
N ILE A 17 18.30 5.77 4.77
CA ILE A 17 19.31 6.81 4.56
C ILE A 17 20.56 6.10 4.07
N ASP A 18 20.93 6.37 2.82
CA ASP A 18 22.09 5.74 2.20
C ASP A 18 23.36 6.05 3.00
N GLY A 19 24.19 5.01 3.22
CA GLY A 19 25.38 5.09 4.06
C GLY A 19 25.16 5.15 5.58
N TYR A 20 23.92 5.20 6.08
CA TYR A 20 23.63 5.23 7.53
C TYR A 20 22.84 3.99 7.98
N GLY A 21 21.69 3.71 7.35
CA GLY A 21 20.85 2.61 7.78
C GLY A 21 19.44 2.63 7.18
N THR A 22 18.60 1.72 7.67
CA THR A 22 17.20 1.58 7.25
C THR A 22 16.32 1.35 8.47
N ASP A 23 15.33 2.20 8.63
CA ASP A 23 14.29 2.11 9.65
C ASP A 23 13.02 1.50 9.05
N ALA A 24 12.38 0.61 9.80
CA ALA A 24 11.10 0.02 9.44
C ALA A 24 10.07 0.27 10.54
N TYR A 25 8.94 0.85 10.17
CA TYR A 25 7.84 1.22 11.06
C TYR A 25 6.64 0.33 10.78
N VAL A 26 6.04 -0.23 11.85
CA VAL A 26 4.81 -1.01 11.78
C VAL A 26 3.73 -0.31 12.59
N TYR A 27 2.68 0.13 11.91
CA TYR A 27 1.53 0.79 12.51
C TYR A 27 0.39 -0.22 12.63
N LEU A 28 -0.25 -0.26 13.79
CA LEU A 28 -1.39 -1.13 14.10
C LEU A 28 -2.50 -0.30 14.75
N GLN A 29 -3.73 -0.77 14.65
CA GLN A 29 -4.85 -0.20 15.38
C GLN A 29 -4.72 -0.51 16.86
N ALA A 30 -4.84 0.51 17.71
CA ALA A 30 -4.74 0.36 19.16
C ALA A 30 -6.04 -0.16 19.80
N VAL A 31 -7.17 0.01 19.12
CA VAL A 31 -8.52 -0.39 19.58
C VAL A 31 -9.02 -1.54 18.72
N GLU A 32 -9.47 -2.63 19.33
CA GLU A 32 -9.90 -3.83 18.59
C GLU A 32 -11.04 -3.57 17.60
N ASP A 33 -12.01 -2.71 17.93
CA ASP A 33 -13.15 -2.40 17.06
C ASP A 33 -12.74 -1.74 15.74
N GLN A 34 -11.56 -1.10 15.71
CA GLN A 34 -11.00 -0.48 14.51
C GLN A 34 -10.10 -1.44 13.72
N ALA A 35 -9.72 -2.57 14.32
CA ALA A 35 -8.89 -3.61 13.71
C ALA A 35 -9.73 -4.58 12.87
N SER A 36 -10.51 -4.04 11.94
CA SER A 36 -11.35 -4.84 11.03
C SER A 36 -10.56 -5.37 9.84
N GLU A 37 -11.02 -6.50 9.27
CA GLU A 37 -10.36 -7.14 8.13
C GLU A 37 -10.48 -6.30 6.86
N TRP A 38 -9.34 -6.06 6.19
CA TRP A 38 -9.30 -5.42 4.89
C TRP A 38 -9.15 -6.45 3.76
N LEU A 39 -10.30 -6.82 3.17
CA LEU A 39 -10.39 -7.81 2.12
C LEU A 39 -10.53 -7.17 0.73
N PRO A 40 -9.85 -7.68 -0.31
CA PRO A 40 -10.06 -7.23 -1.67
C PRO A 40 -11.42 -7.70 -2.19
N ILE A 41 -12.18 -6.80 -2.80
CA ILE A 41 -13.48 -7.10 -3.41
C ILE A 41 -13.32 -7.10 -4.93
N CYS A 42 -13.65 -8.22 -5.57
CA CYS A 42 -13.69 -8.33 -7.03
C CYS A 42 -15.03 -7.78 -7.55
N ASN A 43 -15.04 -6.50 -7.91
CA ASN A 43 -16.20 -5.81 -8.48
C ASN A 43 -15.87 -5.25 -9.88
N GLN A 44 -16.80 -4.47 -10.44
CA GLN A 44 -16.60 -3.81 -11.73
C GLN A 44 -15.33 -2.92 -11.75
N ALA A 45 -15.03 -2.21 -10.65
CA ALA A 45 -13.83 -1.38 -10.55
C ALA A 45 -12.55 -2.23 -10.56
N ALA A 46 -12.55 -3.40 -9.91
CA ALA A 46 -11.44 -4.35 -9.98
C ALA A 46 -11.25 -4.86 -11.43
N TYR A 47 -12.36 -5.18 -12.13
CA TYR A 47 -12.30 -5.60 -13.53
C TYR A 47 -11.74 -4.49 -14.43
N GLU A 48 -12.16 -3.24 -14.24
CA GLU A 48 -11.64 -2.08 -14.97
C GLU A 48 -10.16 -1.84 -14.73
N TYR A 49 -9.69 -2.00 -13.48
CA TYR A 49 -8.27 -1.90 -13.13
C TYR A 49 -7.43 -2.85 -14.01
N TYR A 50 -7.85 -4.11 -14.12
CA TYR A 50 -7.15 -5.11 -14.95
C TYR A 50 -7.39 -4.95 -16.45
N SER A 51 -8.53 -4.39 -16.86
CA SER A 51 -8.88 -4.19 -18.27
C SER A 51 -8.27 -2.91 -18.86
N SER A 52 -7.84 -1.98 -18.01
CA SER A 52 -7.31 -0.68 -18.44
C SER A 52 -5.98 -0.83 -19.21
N ARG A 53 -5.85 -0.12 -20.34
CA ARG A 53 -4.56 0.00 -21.02
C ARG A 53 -3.63 0.87 -20.18
N LYS A 54 -2.34 0.51 -20.12
CA LYS A 54 -1.32 1.30 -19.42
C LYS A 54 -1.37 2.76 -19.91
N TYR A 55 -1.72 3.66 -19.01
CA TYR A 55 -1.73 5.09 -19.26
C TYR A 55 -0.30 5.59 -19.56
N GLN A 56 -0.22 6.63 -20.39
CA GLN A 56 1.01 7.38 -20.58
C GLN A 56 1.40 8.04 -19.24
N SER A 57 2.70 8.15 -18.96
CA SER A 57 3.17 8.78 -17.72
C SER A 57 2.74 10.24 -17.66
N ASP A 58 1.98 10.61 -16.63
CA ASP A 58 1.56 12.00 -16.38
C ASP A 58 2.74 12.93 -16.12
N TRP A 59 3.86 12.40 -15.62
CA TRP A 59 5.07 13.17 -15.40
C TRP A 59 5.90 13.28 -16.67
N THR A 60 6.38 14.49 -16.95
CA THR A 60 7.31 14.75 -18.06
C THR A 60 8.62 14.02 -17.81
N LYS A 61 9.12 13.33 -18.83
CA LYS A 61 10.45 12.72 -18.80
C LYS A 61 11.47 13.77 -19.26
N LYS A 62 12.62 13.83 -18.58
CA LYS A 62 13.77 14.60 -19.11
C LYS A 62 14.13 14.04 -20.49
N LYS A 63 14.39 14.94 -21.43
CA LYS A 63 14.87 14.62 -22.79
C LYS A 63 16.19 13.87 -22.74
#